data_AF-A0A5B9QLT2-F1
#
_entry.id   AF-A0A5B9QLT2-F1
#
_cell.length_a   1.000
_cell.length_b   1.000
_cell.length_c   1.000
_cell.angle_alpha   90.00
_cell.angle_beta   90.00
_cell.angle_gamma   90.00
#
_symmetry.space_group_name_H-M   'P 1'
#
loop_
_entity.id
_entity.type
_entity.pdbx_description
1 polymer ?
#
loop_
_entity_poly.entity_id
_entity_poly.type
_entity_poly.pdbx_seq_one_letter_code
_entity_poly.pdbx_strand_id
1 'polypeptide(L)'
;MPAQIVSITVGMPQTIDQEKPWSSGFIKAPVVEPLWLGSTNLAGDGQADTEHHGGPHKAVCVYPADHYPYWHDTLELAEFPWGSFGENFTVAGLTETDVCIGDVWAVGEVLVQVSQPRQPCWKLARRWQVKDLALQVQQTGRTGWYFRVLREGQVEAGMPITLAERSEPDWTVAVANHVMHHDKRNHDAAAALAAVPTLSPSWKETLNNRAARNAEVDPQKRLEG
;
A
#
# COMPACT_ATOMS: atom_id res chain seq x y z
N MET A 1 -9.14 -12.82 16.34
CA MET A 1 -9.12 -13.80 15.23
C MET A 1 -7.73 -13.77 14.61
N PRO A 2 -7.22 -14.87 14.04
CA PRO A 2 -5.96 -14.83 13.30
C PRO A 2 -6.07 -13.84 12.13
N ALA A 3 -4.94 -13.24 11.74
CA ALA A 3 -4.90 -12.37 10.59
C ALA A 3 -5.20 -13.15 9.30
N GLN A 4 -5.96 -12.55 8.38
CA GLN A 4 -6.36 -13.21 7.14
C GLN A 4 -6.66 -12.21 6.01
N ILE A 5 -6.60 -12.69 4.78
CA ILE A 5 -7.06 -11.96 3.60
C ILE A 5 -8.58 -12.05 3.57
N VAL A 6 -9.29 -10.95 3.80
CA VAL A 6 -10.77 -10.94 3.77
C VAL A 6 -11.34 -10.71 2.38
N SER A 7 -10.56 -10.08 1.49
CA SER A 7 -10.96 -9.85 0.10
C SER A 7 -9.72 -9.76 -0.79
N ILE A 8 -9.83 -10.31 -1.99
CA ILE A 8 -8.88 -10.10 -3.08
C ILE A 8 -9.58 -9.33 -4.19
N THR A 9 -8.98 -8.23 -4.62
CA THR A 9 -9.53 -7.33 -5.64
C THR A 9 -8.52 -7.16 -6.77
N VAL A 10 -9.00 -7.26 -8.02
CA VAL A 10 -8.19 -7.05 -9.23
C VAL A 10 -8.90 -6.10 -10.20
N GLY A 11 -8.12 -5.43 -11.03
CA GLY A 11 -8.66 -4.54 -12.06
C GLY A 11 -7.62 -4.21 -13.12
N MET A 12 -8.04 -4.25 -14.38
CA MET A 12 -7.23 -3.78 -15.50
C MET A 12 -7.34 -2.25 -15.62
N PRO A 13 -6.28 -1.58 -16.12
CA PRO A 13 -6.34 -0.16 -16.43
C PRO A 13 -7.54 0.17 -17.32
N GLN A 14 -8.37 1.09 -16.82
CA GLN A 14 -9.50 1.61 -17.56
C GLN A 14 -9.45 3.14 -17.58
N THR A 15 -9.94 3.73 -18.66
CA THR A 15 -10.16 5.16 -18.74
C THR A 15 -11.42 5.49 -17.96
N ILE A 16 -11.26 6.32 -16.93
CA ILE A 16 -12.35 6.82 -16.11
C ILE A 16 -12.83 8.12 -16.74
N ASP A 17 -14.02 8.09 -17.31
CA ASP A 17 -14.64 9.21 -18.01
C ASP A 17 -15.31 10.15 -16.99
N GLN A 18 -14.59 11.20 -16.61
CA GLN A 18 -15.01 12.30 -15.75
C GLN A 18 -14.62 13.62 -16.44
N GLU A 19 -14.95 14.79 -15.86
CA GLU A 19 -14.60 16.11 -16.43
C GLU A 19 -13.14 16.23 -16.87
N LYS A 20 -12.22 15.54 -16.18
CA LYS A 20 -10.82 15.34 -16.60
C LYS A 20 -10.50 13.83 -16.66
N PRO A 21 -10.55 13.19 -17.84
CA PRO A 21 -10.30 11.77 -17.99
C PRO A 21 -8.92 11.35 -17.47
N TRP A 22 -8.85 10.16 -16.89
CA TRP A 22 -7.60 9.57 -16.41
C TRP A 22 -7.64 8.05 -16.51
N SER A 23 -6.48 7.41 -16.73
CA SER A 23 -6.36 5.95 -16.81
C SER A 23 -5.77 5.37 -15.54
N SER A 24 -6.39 4.31 -15.01
CA SER A 24 -5.86 3.60 -13.85
C SER A 24 -6.48 2.22 -13.65
N GLY A 25 -5.69 1.28 -13.12
CA GLY A 25 -6.20 0.02 -12.55
C GLY A 25 -6.70 0.18 -11.11
N PHE A 26 -6.93 1.43 -10.65
CA PHE A 26 -7.37 1.74 -9.29
C PHE A 26 -8.76 1.20 -8.98
N ILE A 27 -9.64 1.16 -9.98
CA ILE A 27 -10.97 0.57 -9.85
C ILE A 27 -10.81 -0.94 -10.00
N LYS A 28 -11.00 -1.65 -8.89
CA LYS A 28 -10.89 -3.10 -8.80
C LYS A 28 -12.22 -3.71 -8.39
N ALA A 29 -12.43 -4.96 -8.77
CA ALA A 29 -13.58 -5.76 -8.38
C ALA A 29 -13.11 -6.95 -7.53
N PRO A 30 -13.92 -7.40 -6.55
CA PRO A 30 -13.59 -8.58 -5.77
C PRO A 30 -13.61 -9.84 -6.65
N VAL A 31 -12.72 -10.77 -6.34
CA VAL A 31 -12.64 -12.09 -6.97
C VAL A 31 -12.83 -13.16 -5.91
N VAL A 32 -13.64 -14.18 -6.23
CA VAL A 32 -13.98 -15.27 -5.29
C VAL A 32 -13.07 -16.48 -5.53
N GLU A 33 -12.63 -16.66 -6.76
CA GLU A 33 -11.83 -17.76 -7.25
C GLU A 33 -10.34 -17.58 -6.88
N PRO A 34 -9.59 -18.67 -6.67
CA PRO A 34 -8.15 -18.61 -6.48
C PRO A 34 -7.44 -17.90 -7.64
N LEU A 35 -6.47 -17.06 -7.30
CA LEU A 35 -5.65 -16.31 -8.25
C LEU A 35 -4.17 -16.66 -8.09
N TRP A 36 -3.47 -16.71 -9.23
CA TRP A 36 -2.02 -16.77 -9.22
C TRP A 36 -1.43 -15.42 -8.81
N LEU A 37 -0.63 -15.40 -7.75
CA LEU A 37 0.20 -14.28 -7.36
C LEU A 37 1.60 -14.45 -7.95
N GLY A 38 1.88 -13.67 -9.00
CA GLY A 38 3.20 -13.60 -9.63
C GLY A 38 4.10 -12.54 -8.99
N SER A 39 5.36 -12.53 -9.38
CA SER A 39 6.40 -11.63 -8.86
C SER A 39 6.10 -10.13 -8.99
N THR A 40 5.21 -9.74 -9.90
CA THR A 40 4.89 -8.34 -10.17
C THR A 40 3.42 -8.00 -10.01
N ASN A 41 2.50 -8.97 -10.07
CA ASN A 41 1.07 -8.73 -9.85
C ASN A 41 0.27 -10.03 -9.62
N LEU A 42 -1.00 -9.85 -9.20
CA LEU A 42 -2.02 -10.89 -9.30
C LEU A 42 -2.47 -11.10 -10.75
N ALA A 43 -2.79 -12.35 -11.10
CA ALA A 43 -3.47 -12.65 -12.35
C ALA A 43 -4.78 -11.85 -12.48
N GLY A 44 -4.98 -11.20 -13.62
CA GLY A 44 -6.15 -10.33 -13.87
C GLY A 44 -6.02 -8.90 -13.33
N ASP A 45 -4.94 -8.56 -12.63
CA ASP A 45 -4.66 -7.20 -12.20
C ASP A 45 -3.65 -6.51 -13.15
N GLY A 46 -3.89 -5.24 -13.46
CA GLY A 46 -3.00 -4.47 -14.32
C GLY A 46 -2.68 -3.09 -13.74
N GLN A 47 -1.49 -2.59 -14.08
CA GLN A 47 -0.99 -1.29 -13.64
C GLN A 47 -0.75 -0.41 -14.85
N ALA A 48 -1.37 0.78 -14.85
CA ALA A 48 -1.24 1.74 -15.95
C ALA A 48 0.12 2.45 -15.97
N ASP A 49 0.80 2.48 -14.81
CA ASP A 49 2.06 3.18 -14.58
C ASP A 49 2.94 2.27 -13.71
N THR A 50 3.77 1.48 -14.37
CA THR A 50 4.66 0.52 -13.71
C THR A 50 5.89 1.19 -13.08
N GLU A 51 6.25 2.40 -13.52
CA GLU A 51 7.36 3.17 -12.94
C GLU A 51 7.02 3.62 -11.50
N HIS A 52 5.83 4.18 -11.29
CA HIS A 52 5.46 4.78 -10.00
C HIS A 52 4.54 3.91 -9.16
N HIS A 53 3.66 3.12 -9.79
CA HIS A 53 2.58 2.40 -9.11
C HIS A 53 2.73 0.89 -9.21
N GLY A 54 3.92 0.40 -9.61
CA GLY A 54 4.11 -1.00 -9.92
C GLY A 54 5.50 -1.57 -9.70
N GLY A 55 5.72 -2.72 -10.33
CA GLY A 55 6.97 -3.45 -10.29
C GLY A 55 7.10 -4.40 -9.09
N PRO A 56 8.21 -5.14 -8.99
CA PRO A 56 8.38 -6.22 -8.02
C PRO A 56 8.33 -5.75 -6.57
N HIS A 57 8.56 -4.47 -6.29
CA HIS A 57 8.44 -3.89 -4.95
C HIS A 57 7.00 -3.51 -4.58
N LYS A 58 6.06 -3.52 -5.52
CA LYS A 58 4.67 -3.09 -5.33
C LYS A 58 3.71 -4.09 -5.96
N ALA A 59 4.03 -5.37 -5.84
CA ALA A 59 3.28 -6.44 -6.49
C ALA A 59 1.87 -6.60 -5.91
N VAL A 60 1.71 -6.37 -4.60
CA VAL A 60 0.40 -6.40 -3.94
C VAL A 60 0.25 -5.17 -3.06
N CYS A 61 -0.77 -4.36 -3.34
CA CYS A 61 -1.20 -3.30 -2.44
C CYS A 61 -2.09 -3.89 -1.33
N VAL A 62 -1.83 -3.55 -0.08
CA VAL A 62 -2.56 -4.09 1.08
C VAL A 62 -3.23 -2.95 1.83
N TYR A 63 -4.47 -3.18 2.27
CA TYR A 63 -5.17 -2.26 3.15
C TYR A 63 -5.84 -2.98 4.33
N PRO A 64 -5.70 -2.48 5.56
CA PRO A 64 -6.39 -3.04 6.72
C PRO A 64 -7.92 -2.90 6.63
N ALA A 65 -8.63 -4.02 6.78
CA ALA A 65 -10.09 -4.04 6.95
C ALA A 65 -10.51 -3.21 8.18
N ASP A 66 -9.68 -3.20 9.20
CA ASP A 66 -9.86 -2.51 10.48
C ASP A 66 -10.03 -0.98 10.33
N HIS A 67 -9.58 -0.40 9.21
CA HIS A 67 -9.73 1.04 8.93
C HIS A 67 -11.04 1.39 8.23
N TYR A 68 -11.74 0.42 7.64
CA TYR A 68 -12.96 0.71 6.89
C TYR A 68 -14.09 1.30 7.75
N PRO A 69 -14.34 0.85 8.99
CA PRO A 69 -15.33 1.50 9.85
C PRO A 69 -15.05 2.99 10.05
N TYR A 70 -13.79 3.36 10.31
CA TYR A 70 -13.40 4.77 10.44
C TYR A 70 -13.73 5.58 9.18
N TRP A 71 -13.47 5.03 7.98
CA TRP A 71 -13.74 5.73 6.73
C TRP A 71 -15.23 5.77 6.37
N HIS A 72 -16.01 4.76 6.73
CA HIS A 72 -17.47 4.83 6.60
C HIS A 72 -18.03 5.98 7.41
N ASP A 73 -17.62 6.11 8.67
CA ASP A 73 -18.07 7.18 9.56
C ASP A 73 -17.55 8.56 9.11
N THR A 74 -16.33 8.62 8.59
CA THR A 74 -15.68 9.90 8.21
C THR A 74 -16.15 10.43 6.87
N LEU A 75 -16.41 9.56 5.89
CA LEU A 75 -16.69 9.96 4.51
C LEU A 75 -18.17 10.02 4.18
N GLU A 76 -19.04 9.40 4.98
CA GLU A 76 -20.50 9.36 4.78
C GLU A 76 -20.92 8.92 3.36
N LEU A 77 -20.11 8.03 2.76
CA LEU A 77 -20.34 7.50 1.41
C LEU A 77 -21.35 6.35 1.44
N ALA A 78 -22.27 6.33 0.47
CA ALA A 78 -23.30 5.28 0.38
C ALA A 78 -22.72 3.88 0.14
N GLU A 79 -21.63 3.79 -0.63
CA GLU A 79 -20.92 2.55 -0.90
C GLU A 79 -19.42 2.75 -0.69
N PHE A 80 -18.82 1.87 0.11
CA PHE A 80 -17.37 1.86 0.34
C PHE A 80 -16.86 0.42 0.51
N PRO A 81 -16.99 -0.43 -0.53
CA PRO A 81 -16.68 -1.86 -0.48
C PRO A 81 -15.17 -2.13 -0.37
N TRP A 82 -14.77 -3.37 -0.11
CA TRP A 82 -13.37 -3.79 -0.21
C TRP A 82 -12.75 -3.43 -1.56
N GLY A 83 -11.48 -3.04 -1.56
CA GLY A 83 -10.84 -2.44 -2.74
C GLY A 83 -11.10 -0.95 -2.91
N SER A 84 -11.78 -0.28 -1.96
CA SER A 84 -12.11 1.14 -2.06
C SER A 84 -10.89 2.05 -2.06
N PHE A 85 -9.79 1.59 -1.46
CA PHE A 85 -8.51 2.25 -1.55
C PHE A 85 -7.68 1.77 -2.74
N GLY A 86 -8.22 0.95 -3.64
CA GLY A 86 -7.50 0.37 -4.78
C GLY A 86 -6.44 -0.65 -4.34
N GLU A 87 -6.59 -1.23 -3.16
CA GLU A 87 -5.77 -2.34 -2.69
C GLU A 87 -6.09 -3.63 -3.44
N ASN A 88 -5.14 -4.54 -3.45
CA ASN A 88 -5.32 -5.89 -3.96
C ASN A 88 -5.76 -6.83 -2.83
N PHE A 89 -5.15 -6.74 -1.65
CA PHE A 89 -5.53 -7.50 -0.48
C PHE A 89 -6.14 -6.58 0.58
N THR A 90 -7.38 -6.85 0.93
CA THR A 90 -7.95 -6.35 2.18
C THR A 90 -7.63 -7.38 3.27
N VAL A 91 -6.92 -6.98 4.32
CA VAL A 91 -6.44 -7.87 5.39
C VAL A 91 -7.06 -7.47 6.71
N ALA A 92 -7.57 -8.43 7.48
CA ALA A 92 -8.09 -8.19 8.83
C ALA A 92 -7.08 -8.59 9.91
N GLY A 93 -7.07 -7.85 11.02
CA GLY A 93 -6.28 -8.19 12.22
C GLY A 93 -4.81 -7.78 12.14
N LEU A 94 -4.44 -6.95 11.16
CA LEU A 94 -3.12 -6.33 11.04
C LEU A 94 -3.28 -4.86 10.63
N THR A 95 -2.61 -3.98 11.35
CA THR A 95 -2.51 -2.56 11.02
C THR A 95 -1.06 -2.13 10.88
N GLU A 96 -0.83 -0.87 10.52
CA GLU A 96 0.51 -0.31 10.32
C GLU A 96 1.39 -0.36 11.58
N THR A 97 0.80 -0.50 12.78
CA THR A 97 1.55 -0.66 14.03
C THR A 97 2.01 -2.10 14.29
N ASP A 98 1.40 -3.08 13.64
CA ASP A 98 1.66 -4.51 13.86
C ASP A 98 2.66 -5.07 12.83
N VAL A 99 2.80 -4.38 11.70
CA VAL A 99 3.54 -4.83 10.51
C VAL A 99 4.83 -4.03 10.36
N CYS A 100 5.95 -4.72 10.20
CA CYS A 100 7.27 -4.11 10.00
C CYS A 100 7.77 -4.19 8.56
N ILE A 101 8.57 -3.22 8.15
CA ILE A 101 9.31 -3.27 6.88
C ILE A 101 10.20 -4.52 6.89
N GLY A 102 10.16 -5.31 5.82
CA GLY A 102 10.92 -6.55 5.74
C GLY A 102 10.28 -7.77 6.37
N ASP A 103 9.16 -7.64 7.11
CA ASP A 103 8.41 -8.81 7.57
C ASP A 103 8.06 -9.71 6.39
N VAL A 104 8.33 -11.01 6.54
CA VAL A 104 7.94 -12.05 5.60
C VAL A 104 6.70 -12.75 6.14
N TRP A 105 5.66 -12.82 5.31
CA TRP A 105 4.39 -13.44 5.64
C TRP A 105 4.11 -14.62 4.71
N ALA A 106 3.61 -15.70 5.29
CA ALA A 106 3.13 -16.87 4.58
C ALA A 106 1.61 -16.81 4.38
N VAL A 107 1.18 -17.06 3.15
CA VAL A 107 -0.22 -17.21 2.74
C VAL A 107 -0.31 -18.55 1.99
N GLY A 108 -0.59 -19.63 2.73
CA GLY A 108 -0.42 -20.99 2.21
C GLY A 108 1.06 -21.24 1.84
N GLU A 109 1.32 -21.57 0.58
CA GLU A 109 2.69 -21.78 0.08
C GLU A 109 3.39 -20.49 -0.35
N VAL A 110 2.63 -19.41 -0.55
CA VAL A 110 3.14 -18.11 -1.00
C VAL A 110 3.90 -17.41 0.12
N LEU A 111 5.03 -16.79 -0.24
CA LEU A 111 5.77 -15.92 0.66
C LEU A 111 5.81 -14.50 0.09
N VAL A 112 5.36 -13.54 0.89
CA VAL A 112 5.36 -12.11 0.57
C VAL A 112 6.14 -11.34 1.62
N GLN A 113 6.79 -10.25 1.22
CA GLN A 113 7.60 -9.43 2.12
C GLN A 113 7.19 -7.96 2.05
N VAL A 114 7.03 -7.32 3.21
CA VAL A 114 6.71 -5.89 3.29
C VAL A 114 7.86 -5.09 2.69
N SER A 115 7.57 -4.33 1.64
CA SER A 115 8.59 -3.59 0.89
C SER A 115 8.63 -2.11 1.25
N GLN A 116 7.47 -1.51 1.52
CA GLN A 116 7.31 -0.09 1.85
C GLN A 116 5.89 0.21 2.33
N PRO A 117 5.68 1.31 3.07
CA PRO A 117 4.35 1.89 3.23
C PRO A 117 3.80 2.35 1.87
N ARG A 118 2.47 2.30 1.75
CA ARG A 118 1.76 2.79 0.58
C ARG A 118 1.63 4.31 0.69
N GLN A 119 1.97 5.04 -0.37
CA GLN A 119 1.77 6.48 -0.39
C GLN A 119 0.41 6.81 -1.04
N PRO A 120 -0.50 7.51 -0.35
CA PRO A 120 -1.76 7.94 -0.97
C PRO A 120 -1.50 8.93 -2.11
N CYS A 121 -2.37 8.95 -3.11
CA CYS A 121 -2.27 9.84 -4.27
C CYS A 121 -3.63 10.43 -4.65
N TRP A 122 -3.62 11.47 -5.48
CA TRP A 122 -4.81 12.22 -5.93
C TRP A 122 -5.92 11.34 -6.54
N LYS A 123 -5.58 10.15 -7.04
CA LYS A 123 -6.56 9.19 -7.61
C LYS A 123 -7.62 8.77 -6.58
N LEU A 124 -7.28 8.72 -5.29
CA LEU A 124 -8.24 8.51 -4.20
C LEU A 124 -9.28 9.62 -4.14
N ALA A 125 -8.81 10.87 -4.12
CA ALA A 125 -9.67 12.04 -4.05
C ALA A 125 -10.63 12.11 -5.25
N ARG A 126 -10.15 11.80 -6.46
CA ARG A 126 -10.99 11.79 -7.66
C ARG A 126 -12.00 10.65 -7.72
N ARG A 127 -11.66 9.45 -7.23
CA ARG A 127 -12.62 8.34 -7.20
C ARG A 127 -13.81 8.69 -6.31
N TRP A 128 -13.54 9.22 -5.12
CA TRP A 128 -14.54 9.41 -4.08
C TRP A 128 -15.13 10.83 -4.05
N GLN A 129 -14.66 11.73 -4.90
CA GLN A 129 -15.05 13.15 -4.91
C GLN A 129 -14.82 13.85 -3.56
N VAL A 130 -13.80 13.39 -2.81
CA VAL A 130 -13.38 13.98 -1.52
C VAL A 130 -12.00 14.58 -1.71
N LYS A 131 -11.96 15.91 -1.89
CA LYS A 131 -10.77 16.65 -2.37
C LYS A 131 -9.51 16.39 -1.55
N ASP A 132 -9.63 16.29 -0.23
CA ASP A 132 -8.52 16.15 0.71
C ASP A 132 -8.29 14.71 1.19
N LEU A 133 -8.98 13.70 0.62
CA LEU A 133 -8.89 12.31 1.08
C LEU A 133 -7.46 11.77 1.09
N ALA A 134 -6.67 12.06 0.05
CA ALA A 134 -5.27 11.62 -0.01
C ALA A 134 -4.43 12.23 1.13
N LEU A 135 -4.73 13.47 1.52
CA LEU A 135 -4.09 14.13 2.65
C LEU A 135 -4.56 13.54 3.98
N GLN A 136 -5.87 13.30 4.14
CA GLN A 136 -6.42 12.66 5.35
C GLN A 136 -5.80 11.27 5.59
N VAL A 137 -5.67 10.46 4.55
CA VAL A 137 -5.00 9.14 4.62
C VAL A 137 -3.55 9.29 5.08
N GLN A 138 -2.82 10.27 4.54
CA GLN A 138 -1.44 10.54 4.95
C GLN A 138 -1.37 11.01 6.41
N GLN A 139 -2.26 11.91 6.84
CA GLN A 139 -2.23 12.50 8.18
C GLN A 139 -2.65 11.50 9.28
N THR A 140 -3.57 10.61 8.96
CA THR A 140 -4.02 9.57 9.89
C THR A 140 -3.07 8.38 9.98
N GLY A 141 -2.16 8.23 9.02
CA GLY A 141 -1.25 7.07 8.93
C GLY A 141 -1.92 5.76 8.48
N ARG A 142 -3.24 5.79 8.19
CA ARG A 142 -4.04 4.64 7.71
C ARG A 142 -3.79 4.38 6.23
N THR A 143 -2.54 4.14 5.87
CA THR A 143 -2.09 4.10 4.49
C THR A 143 -2.17 2.72 3.86
N GLY A 144 -2.07 1.66 4.67
CA GLY A 144 -1.68 0.34 4.20
C GLY A 144 -0.21 0.29 3.74
N TRP A 145 0.16 -0.80 3.08
CA TRP A 145 1.54 -1.10 2.66
C TRP A 145 1.56 -1.89 1.35
N TYR A 146 2.77 -2.12 0.85
CA TYR A 146 3.00 -3.01 -0.29
C TYR A 146 3.75 -4.27 0.13
N PHE A 147 3.40 -5.37 -0.51
CA PHE A 147 4.22 -6.55 -0.56
C PHE A 147 5.00 -6.65 -1.88
N ARG A 148 6.23 -7.15 -1.78
CA ARG A 148 6.91 -7.88 -2.86
C ARG A 148 6.69 -9.38 -2.69
N VAL A 149 6.79 -10.15 -3.76
CA VAL A 149 6.61 -11.61 -3.71
C VAL A 149 7.98 -12.29 -3.69
N LEU A 150 8.21 -13.12 -2.67
CA LEU A 150 9.42 -13.94 -2.53
C LEU A 150 9.22 -15.35 -3.09
N ARG A 151 7.99 -15.87 -3.00
CA ARG A 151 7.58 -17.14 -3.60
C ARG A 151 6.19 -17.00 -4.18
N GLU A 152 6.08 -17.18 -5.49
CA GLU A 152 4.82 -17.16 -6.23
C GLU A 152 3.94 -18.37 -5.87
N GLY A 153 2.63 -18.26 -6.16
CA GLY A 153 1.69 -19.34 -5.90
C GLY A 153 0.23 -18.90 -5.95
N GLN A 154 -0.68 -19.79 -5.55
CA GLN A 154 -2.11 -19.52 -5.49
C GLN A 154 -2.50 -18.83 -4.19
N VAL A 155 -3.38 -17.83 -4.30
CA VAL A 155 -4.00 -17.12 -3.18
C VAL A 155 -5.51 -17.03 -3.38
N GLU A 156 -6.27 -17.08 -2.30
CA GLU A 156 -7.71 -16.89 -2.29
C GLU A 156 -8.16 -16.08 -1.06
N ALA A 157 -9.33 -15.47 -1.13
CA ALA A 157 -9.93 -14.82 0.04
C ALA A 157 -10.26 -15.86 1.11
N GLY A 158 -10.12 -15.48 2.39
CA GLY A 158 -10.25 -16.35 3.55
C GLY A 158 -8.94 -17.01 3.99
N MET A 159 -7.87 -16.93 3.20
CA MET A 159 -6.59 -17.52 3.60
C MET A 159 -5.97 -16.78 4.80
N PRO A 160 -5.42 -17.51 5.79
CA PRO A 160 -4.69 -16.92 6.89
C PRO A 160 -3.38 -16.30 6.38
N ILE A 161 -2.98 -15.20 7.02
CA ILE A 161 -1.66 -14.60 6.83
C ILE A 161 -0.87 -14.76 8.13
N THR A 162 0.29 -15.41 8.04
CA THR A 162 1.08 -15.78 9.22
C THR A 162 2.50 -15.24 9.11
N LEU A 163 3.01 -14.65 10.18
CA LEU A 163 4.36 -14.10 10.19
C LEU A 163 5.36 -15.26 10.14
N ALA A 164 6.18 -15.30 9.09
CA ALA A 164 7.23 -16.28 8.91
C ALA A 164 8.58 -15.76 9.42
N GLU A 165 8.87 -14.48 9.19
CA GLU A 165 10.13 -13.85 9.60
C GLU A 165 9.93 -12.36 9.90
N ARG A 166 10.64 -11.85 10.91
CA ARG A 166 10.74 -10.43 11.23
C ARG A 166 12.20 -10.06 11.43
N SER A 167 12.74 -9.29 10.48
CA SER A 167 14.13 -8.83 10.49
C SER A 167 14.32 -7.45 11.11
N GLU A 168 13.30 -6.58 11.07
CA GLU A 168 13.40 -5.16 11.44
C GLU A 168 12.29 -4.74 12.44
N PRO A 169 12.32 -5.24 13.68
CA PRO A 169 11.21 -5.07 14.63
C PRO A 169 10.93 -3.60 14.99
N ASP A 170 11.93 -2.72 14.91
CA ASP A 170 11.79 -1.29 15.24
C ASP A 170 11.13 -0.47 14.11
N TRP A 171 11.09 -1.02 12.89
CA TRP A 171 10.60 -0.32 11.69
C TRP A 171 9.19 -0.77 11.32
N THR A 172 8.21 -0.50 12.19
CA THR A 172 6.80 -0.66 11.82
C THR A 172 6.44 0.25 10.64
N VAL A 173 5.42 -0.13 9.87
CA VAL A 173 4.88 0.71 8.78
C VAL A 173 4.45 2.08 9.33
N ALA A 174 3.89 2.13 10.54
CA ALA A 174 3.52 3.36 11.23
C ALA A 174 4.74 4.26 11.53
N VAL A 175 5.84 3.68 12.03
CA VAL A 175 7.10 4.43 12.26
C VAL A 175 7.68 4.93 10.94
N ALA A 176 7.70 4.10 9.90
CA ALA A 176 8.18 4.50 8.57
C ALA A 176 7.34 5.64 7.98
N ASN A 177 6.01 5.59 8.12
CA ASN A 177 5.11 6.68 7.74
C ASN A 177 5.42 7.97 8.52
N HIS A 178 5.65 7.86 9.83
CA HIS A 178 5.99 9.01 10.67
C HIS A 178 7.27 9.71 10.18
N VAL A 179 8.35 8.97 9.98
CA VAL A 179 9.62 9.50 9.45
C VAL A 179 9.42 10.14 8.08
N MET A 180 8.66 9.48 7.19
CA MET A 180 8.47 9.97 5.83
C MET A 180 7.64 11.27 5.77
N HIS A 181 6.55 11.34 6.52
CA HIS A 181 5.51 12.35 6.31
C HIS A 181 5.43 13.42 7.39
N HIS A 182 5.84 13.11 8.62
CA HIS A 182 5.66 13.99 9.78
C HIS A 182 7.00 14.51 10.33
N ASP A 183 7.99 13.63 10.50
CA ASP A 183 9.30 13.98 11.06
C ASP A 183 10.36 14.32 9.99
N LYS A 184 9.99 15.21 9.06
CA LYS A 184 10.81 15.51 7.87
C LYS A 184 12.16 16.16 8.18
N ARG A 185 12.34 16.70 9.39
CA ARG A 185 13.58 17.39 9.81
C ARG A 185 14.55 16.47 10.53
N ASN A 186 14.13 15.25 10.87
CA ASN A 186 14.98 14.26 11.52
C ASN A 186 15.79 13.50 10.48
N HIS A 187 16.93 14.09 10.11
CA HIS A 187 17.83 13.53 9.10
C HIS A 187 18.44 12.19 9.54
N ASP A 188 18.65 12.00 10.85
CA ASP A 188 19.21 10.76 11.40
C ASP A 188 18.19 9.62 11.28
N ALA A 189 16.92 9.87 11.60
CA ALA A 189 15.85 8.89 11.38
C ALA A 189 15.66 8.58 9.90
N ALA A 190 15.78 9.58 9.01
CA ALA A 190 15.73 9.36 7.57
C ALA A 190 16.88 8.47 7.08
N ALA A 191 18.12 8.72 7.55
CA ALA A 191 19.28 7.90 7.23
C ALA A 191 19.13 6.46 7.74
N ALA A 192 18.67 6.31 8.99
CA ALA A 192 18.47 5.00 9.61
C ALA A 192 17.41 4.17 8.87
N LEU A 193 16.28 4.78 8.50
CA LEU A 193 15.25 4.10 7.71
C LEU A 193 15.74 3.77 6.29
N ALA A 194 16.50 4.66 5.65
CA ALA A 194 17.07 4.40 4.32
C ALA A 194 18.07 3.23 4.32
N ALA A 195 18.72 2.97 5.46
CA ALA A 195 19.67 1.88 5.63
C ALA A 195 18.98 0.50 5.74
N VAL A 196 17.67 0.44 6.00
CA VAL A 196 16.92 -0.83 6.11
C VAL A 196 17.04 -1.63 4.81
N PRO A 197 17.68 -2.82 4.80
CA PRO A 197 18.01 -3.53 3.56
C PRO A 197 16.79 -3.86 2.71
N THR A 198 15.69 -4.24 3.35
CA THR A 198 14.44 -4.69 2.73
C THR A 198 13.51 -3.55 2.29
N LEU A 199 13.84 -2.28 2.57
CA LEU A 199 13.05 -1.14 2.11
C LEU A 199 13.14 -0.95 0.59
N SER A 200 12.05 -0.50 -0.05
CA SER A 200 12.01 -0.31 -1.50
C SER A 200 13.00 0.77 -1.99
N PRO A 201 13.56 0.63 -3.21
CA PRO A 201 14.50 1.59 -3.77
C PRO A 201 13.97 3.03 -3.80
N SER A 202 12.71 3.23 -4.20
CA SER A 202 12.11 4.58 -4.27
C SER A 202 12.00 5.27 -2.91
N TRP A 203 11.75 4.50 -1.85
CA TRP A 203 11.74 5.03 -0.49
C TRP A 203 13.16 5.39 -0.03
N LYS A 204 14.13 4.50 -0.28
CA LYS A 204 15.54 4.75 0.04
C LYS A 204 16.06 6.01 -0.65
N GLU A 205 15.76 6.19 -1.93
CA GLU A 205 16.18 7.38 -2.68
C GLU A 205 15.65 8.67 -2.03
N THR A 206 14.35 8.72 -1.73
CA THR A 206 13.72 9.88 -1.08
C THR A 206 14.36 10.18 0.28
N LEU A 207 14.55 9.15 1.10
CA LEU A 207 15.10 9.29 2.45
C LEU A 207 16.60 9.63 2.45
N ASN A 208 17.38 9.08 1.52
CA ASN A 208 18.80 9.42 1.35
C ASN A 208 18.97 10.88 0.91
N ASN A 209 18.13 11.36 -0.01
CA ASN A 209 18.13 12.77 -0.39
C ASN A 209 17.81 13.68 0.80
N ARG A 210 16.80 13.33 1.61
CA ARG A 210 16.48 14.03 2.85
C ARG A 210 17.64 14.00 3.85
N ALA A 211 18.26 12.84 4.08
CA ALA A 211 19.38 12.68 4.99
C ALA A 211 20.59 13.54 4.57
N ALA A 212 20.86 13.62 3.26
CA ALA A 212 21.91 14.45 2.67
C ALA A 212 21.57 15.96 2.61
N ARG A 213 20.35 16.36 3.04
CA ARG A 213 19.81 17.73 2.91
C ARG A 213 19.72 18.21 1.45
N ASN A 214 19.55 17.27 0.53
CA ASN A 214 19.24 17.58 -0.86
C ASN A 214 17.78 18.02 -0.99
N ALA A 215 17.44 18.64 -2.12
CA ALA A 215 16.05 18.98 -2.43
C ALA A 215 15.19 17.70 -2.46
N GLU A 216 14.09 17.71 -1.71
CA GLU A 216 13.09 16.64 -1.77
C GLU A 216 12.16 16.85 -2.97
N VAL A 217 11.60 15.75 -3.47
CA VAL A 217 10.50 15.83 -4.44
C VAL A 217 9.27 16.41 -3.75
N ASP A 218 8.71 17.48 -4.32
CA ASP A 218 7.52 18.13 -3.80
C ASP A 218 6.33 17.16 -3.76
N PRO A 219 5.75 16.88 -2.57
CA PRO A 219 4.61 15.97 -2.46
C PRO A 219 3.31 16.52 -3.06
N GLN A 220 3.21 17.84 -3.35
CA GLN A 220 1.97 18.44 -3.87
C GLN A 220 1.52 17.77 -5.15
N LYS A 221 2.43 17.50 -6.10
CA LYS A 221 2.09 16.82 -7.36
C LYS A 221 1.48 15.43 -7.13
N ARG A 222 1.94 14.68 -6.12
CA ARG A 222 1.39 13.35 -5.79
C ARG A 222 0.00 13.45 -5.16
N LEU A 223 -0.21 14.45 -4.30
CA LEU A 223 -1.44 14.61 -3.51
C LEU A 223 -2.56 15.32 -4.28
N GLU A 224 -2.22 16.29 -5.13
CA GLU A 224 -3.17 17.19 -5.79
C GLU A 224 -3.35 16.87 -7.29
N GLY A 225 -2.31 16.31 -7.93
CA GLY A 225 -2.33 15.84 -9.33
C GLY A 225 -1.96 16.88 -10.36
#